data_AF-A0A963RU13-F1
#
_entry.id   AF-A0A963RU13-F1
#
_cell.length_a   1.000
_cell.length_b   1.000
_cell.length_c   1.000
_cell.angle_alpha   90.00
_cell.angle_beta   90.00
_cell.angle_gamma   90.00
#
_symmetry.space_group_name_H-M   'P 1'
#
loop_
_entity.id
_entity.type
_entity.pdbx_description
1 polymer ?
#
loop_
_entity_poly.entity_id
_entity_poly.type
_entity_poly.pdbx_seq_one_letter_code
_entity_poly.pdbx_strand_id
1 'polypeptide(L)' 'GILCQGRGSAANSAVCWALGITEVDPALGIMLVERFISRERNEPPDIDVDFEH' A
#
# COMPACT_ATOMS: atom_id res chain seq x y z
N GLY A 1 3.66 -14.82 -14.29
CA GLY A 1 3.20 -13.60 -13.62
C GLY A 1 4.21 -12.52 -13.87
N ILE A 2 3.78 -11.26 -13.97
CA ILE A 2 4.69 -10.11 -13.99
C ILE A 2 5.01 -9.77 -12.54
N LEU A 3 6.29 -9.63 -12.19
CA LEU A 3 6.70 -9.25 -10.84
C LEU A 3 6.39 -7.76 -10.64
N CYS A 4 5.60 -7.46 -9.62
CA CYS A 4 5.27 -6.09 -9.24
C CYS A 4 5.31 -5.90 -7.73
N GLN A 5 5.71 -4.71 -7.28
CA GLN A 5 5.79 -4.37 -5.86
C GLN A 5 5.05 -3.05 -5.59
N GLY A 6 4.13 -3.06 -4.62
CA GLY A 6 3.51 -1.83 -4.12
C GLY A 6 4.55 -0.91 -3.46
N ARG A 7 4.38 0.41 -3.65
CA ARG A 7 5.21 1.47 -3.05
C ARG A 7 4.46 2.27 -1.97
N GLY A 8 5.22 3.10 -1.25
CA GLY A 8 4.66 4.14 -0.39
C GLY A 8 3.71 3.61 0.69
N SER A 9 2.59 4.31 0.89
CA SER A 9 1.57 3.91 1.86
C SER A 9 0.80 2.66 1.44
N ALA A 10 0.75 2.34 0.14
CA ALA A 10 0.10 1.14 -0.39
C ALA A 10 0.84 -0.16 0.01
N ALA A 11 2.17 -0.10 0.15
CA ALA A 11 2.97 -1.24 0.61
C ALA A 11 2.62 -1.70 2.03
N ASN A 12 2.11 -0.79 2.88
CA ASN A 12 1.73 -1.04 4.27
C ASN A 12 0.20 -0.92 4.46
N SER A 13 -0.58 -1.40 3.50
CA SER A 13 -2.04 -1.38 3.55
C SER A 13 -2.60 -2.80 3.54
N ALA A 14 -3.37 -3.13 4.57
CA ALA A 14 -4.07 -4.41 4.72
C ALA A 14 -5.10 -4.63 3.62
N VAL A 15 -5.69 -3.54 3.09
CA VAL A 15 -6.58 -3.60 1.93
C VAL A 15 -5.78 -3.97 0.68
N CYS A 16 -4.62 -3.34 0.47
CA CYS A 16 -3.76 -3.68 -0.66
C CYS A 16 -3.24 -5.12 -0.57
N TRP A 17 -2.95 -5.61 0.64
CA TRP A 17 -2.57 -7.01 0.85
C TRP A 17 -3.73 -7.97 0.53
N ALA A 18 -4.93 -7.68 1.05
CA ALA A 18 -6.12 -8.50 0.79
C ALA A 18 -6.52 -8.53 -0.71
N LEU A 19 -6.17 -7.49 -1.46
CA LEU A 19 -6.40 -7.40 -2.91
C LEU A 19 -5.22 -7.93 -3.75
N GLY A 20 -4.13 -8.39 -3.13
CA GLY A 20 -2.94 -8.91 -3.83
C GLY A 20 -2.07 -7.84 -4.52
N ILE A 21 -2.18 -6.58 -4.10
CA ILE A 21 -1.37 -5.45 -4.60
C ILE A 21 -0.01 -5.40 -3.89
N THR A 22 0.06 -5.81 -2.63
CA THR A 22 1.31 -5.94 -1.86
C THR A 22 1.40 -7.32 -1.21
N GLU A 23 2.61 -7.89 -1.19
CA GLU A 23 2.91 -9.18 -0.53
C GLU A 23 3.28 -9.01 0.96
N VAL A 24 3.30 -7.76 1.47
CA VAL A 24 3.64 -7.47 2.87
C VAL A 24 2.45 -7.81 3.77
N ASP A 25 2.61 -8.83 4.62
CA ASP A 25 1.60 -9.22 5.59
C ASP A 25 1.39 -8.10 6.64
N PRO A 26 0.19 -7.49 6.72
CA PRO A 26 -0.09 -6.42 7.67
C PRO A 26 -0.01 -6.86 9.14
N ALA A 27 -0.08 -8.17 9.43
CA ALA A 27 0.06 -8.70 10.79
C ALA A 27 1.51 -8.69 11.31
N LEU A 28 2.49 -8.59 10.40
CA LEU A 28 3.92 -8.61 10.76
C LEU A 28 4.49 -7.21 11.03
N GLY A 29 3.68 -6.15 10.88
CA GLY A 29 4.13 -4.77 11.03
C GLY A 29 3.08 -3.86 11.68
N ILE A 30 3.47 -2.61 11.96
CA ILE A 30 2.55 -1.56 12.42
C ILE A 30 2.10 -0.77 11.19
N MET A 31 0.82 -0.86 10.86
CA MET A 31 0.25 -0.03 9.81
C MET A 31 -0.18 1.33 10.34
N LEU A 32 0.36 2.39 9.76
CA LEU A 32 -0.05 3.77 10.04
C LEU A 32 -1.13 4.17 9.03
N VAL A 33 -2.39 3.94 9.38
CA VAL A 33 -3.57 4.24 8.53
C VAL A 33 -3.54 5.68 8.03
N GLU A 34 -3.11 6.62 8.88
CA GLU A 34 -3.01 8.06 8.57
C GLU A 34 -2.03 8.36 7.43
N ARG A 35 -1.05 7.49 7.18
CA ARG A 35 -0.13 7.61 6.03
C ARG A 35 -0.80 7.21 4.72
N PHE A 36 -1.83 6.38 4.77
CA PHE A 36 -2.64 6.02 3.62
C PHE A 36 -3.79 7.03 3.45
N ILE A 37 -4.62 7.21 4.47
CA ILE A 37 -5.76 8.15 4.46
C ILE A 37 -5.75 9.00 5.73
N SER A 38 -5.70 10.33 5.59
CA SER A 38 -5.74 11.28 6.71
C SER A 38 -6.86 12.29 6.51
N ARG A 39 -7.59 12.61 7.59
CA ARG A 39 -8.60 13.68 7.59
C ARG A 39 -7.99 15.08 7.48
N GLU A 40 -6.71 15.21 7.80
CA GLU A 40 -5.98 16.49 7.72
C GLU A 40 -5.44 16.75 6.31
N ARG A 41 -5.34 15.70 5.48
CA ARG A 41 -5.02 15.81 4.05
C ARG A 41 -6.31 15.95 3.26
N ASN A 42 -6.41 17.02 2.48
CA ASN A 42 -7.55 17.29 1.59
C ASN A 42 -7.31 16.80 0.16
N GLU A 43 -6.43 15.81 0.01
CA GLU A 43 -6.05 15.19 -1.27
C GLU A 43 -6.33 13.68 -1.23
N PRO A 44 -6.80 13.07 -2.33
CA PRO A 44 -6.98 11.63 -2.41
C PRO A 44 -5.66 10.88 -2.13
N PRO A 45 -5.72 9.67 -1.55
CA PRO A 45 -4.56 8.81 -1.45
C PRO A 45 -4.10 8.35 -2.84
N ASP A 46 -2.80 8.14 -3.01
CA ASP A 46 -2.22 7.60 -4.24
C ASP A 46 -1.68 6.17 -4.02
N ILE A 47 -1.73 5.34 -5.06
CA ILE A 47 -1.27 3.94 -5.05
C ILE A 47 -0.34 3.72 -6.24
N ASP A 48 0.96 3.65 -5.94
CA ASP A 48 2.00 3.34 -6.92
C ASP A 48 2.36 1.85 -6.91
N VAL A 49 2.43 1.24 -8.10
CA VAL A 49 2.88 -0.15 -8.30
C VAL A 49 4.04 -0.16 -9.29
N ASP A 50 5.21 -0.62 -8.83
CA ASP A 50 6.39 -0.80 -9.69
C ASP A 50 6.32 -2.16 -10.40
N PHE A 51 6.75 -2.22 -11.66
CA PHE A 51 6.92 -3.45 -12.43
C PHE A 51 8.38 -3.63 -12.83
N GLU A 52 8.88 -4.87 -12.85
CA GLU A 52 10.15 -5.17 -13.55
C GLU A 52 9.97 -5.02 -15.08
N HIS A 53 11.01 -4.54 -15.78
CA HIS A 53 10.99 -4.24 -17.22
C HIS A 53 10.75 -5.48 -18.09
#